data_AF-A0A937DF75-F1
#
_entry.id   AF-A0A937DF75-F1
#
_cell.length_a   1.000
_cell.length_b   1.000
_cell.length_c   1.000
_cell.angle_alpha   90.00
_cell.angle_beta   90.00
_cell.angle_gamma   90.00
#
_symmetry.space_group_name_H-M   'P 1'
#
loop_
_entity.id
_entity.type
_entity.pdbx_description
1 polymer ?
#
loop_
_entity_poly.entity_id
_entity_poly.type
_entity_poly.pdbx_seq_one_letter_code
_entity_poly.pdbx_strand_id
1 'polypeptide(L)'
;MNHRHLIAGACLIALGATAHADVITDWNVVAGDTLVAAKLGTPPANRVIAFVQTAVYDAVLAAGTTANVDAAVAAANRVTLVKLLPSQEAAVNTAYQAALAKLPDGPAKTAGIAAGEKAAAAVLARRLDDGAATPERYRPHAAAGAYVPTAAVAAPQWVQRKPWNLSSPAQFRPGPPPALTSAQWARDYEEVRTLGSKASTKRSAEQTEIARFWEYSLPPVYHAVLRSVANQPNRSVAQNARLFAVASQAMDDGLIAGLEAKYHYNFWRPVTAIRNGDMDQNDGTTLEAGWASLIDAPLHPEYPSTHSILAGVITGVLQAEGPNLPVLSTSSPTAGGATRKWKTVDELAREISVSRIYAGIHFRTATEVGLVMGKQIGSQAVAQFALAPAGDAKLVERVAARGVQVYECRADKAAPTGAQWVFVAPQAELFDGQGKPSGTHYAGPHWEAADGSKIVGKVEARAEAPQEGAIPWLLLSARSVGGTGRYASVTSIQRVNTTGGLAPTQRCDKGMVGKTDKVPYTADYLLYASS
;
A
#
# COMPACT_ATOMS: atom_id res chain seq x y z
N MET A 1 -59.14 47.87 -18.18
CA MET A 1 -57.71 48.10 -17.84
C MET A 1 -57.28 47.02 -16.87
N ASN A 2 -56.42 46.09 -17.29
CA ASN A 2 -55.25 45.66 -16.51
C ASN A 2 -54.46 44.59 -17.26
N HIS A 3 -53.15 44.82 -17.27
CA HIS A 3 -52.14 44.15 -18.06
C HIS A 3 -51.76 42.77 -17.50
N ARG A 4 -51.49 41.86 -18.46
CA ARG A 4 -50.45 40.82 -18.50
C ARG A 4 -49.53 40.71 -17.27
N HIS A 5 -49.35 39.49 -16.77
CA HIS A 5 -48.02 38.90 -16.53
C HIS A 5 -48.05 37.38 -16.74
N LEU A 6 -47.43 36.92 -17.82
CA LEU A 6 -47.03 35.53 -18.04
C LEU A 6 -45.70 35.32 -17.30
N ILE A 7 -45.68 34.41 -16.31
CA ILE A 7 -44.43 33.90 -15.74
C ILE A 7 -44.21 32.51 -16.33
N ALA A 8 -43.28 32.42 -17.28
CA ALA A 8 -42.77 31.16 -17.79
C ALA A 8 -41.81 30.56 -16.75
N GLY A 9 -42.25 29.49 -16.08
CA GLY A 9 -41.37 28.70 -15.22
C GLY A 9 -40.41 27.87 -16.06
N ALA A 10 -39.13 28.24 -16.07
CA ALA A 10 -38.08 27.40 -16.62
C ALA A 10 -37.82 26.23 -15.64
N CYS A 11 -38.28 25.03 -16.01
CA CYS A 11 -37.85 23.78 -15.38
C CYS A 11 -36.36 23.57 -15.66
N LEU A 12 -35.50 23.93 -14.70
CA LEU A 12 -34.15 23.40 -14.61
C LEU A 12 -34.26 21.91 -14.26
N ILE A 13 -34.19 21.06 -15.28
CA ILE A 13 -33.94 19.63 -15.09
C ILE A 13 -32.50 19.52 -14.59
N ALA A 14 -32.33 19.41 -13.28
CA ALA A 14 -31.09 18.95 -12.69
C ALA A 14 -30.88 17.50 -13.16
N LEU A 15 -30.04 17.33 -14.19
CA LEU A 15 -29.45 16.02 -14.52
C LEU A 15 -28.60 15.61 -13.32
N GLY A 16 -29.21 14.92 -12.36
CA GLY A 16 -28.49 14.24 -11.30
C GLY A 16 -27.56 13.25 -11.96
N ALA A 17 -26.25 13.43 -11.78
CA ALA A 17 -25.26 12.42 -12.14
C ALA A 17 -25.63 11.14 -11.38
N THR A 18 -26.12 10.13 -12.10
CA THR A 18 -26.43 8.83 -11.53
C THR A 18 -25.13 8.21 -11.05
N ALA A 19 -25.01 7.99 -9.74
CA ALA A 19 -23.94 7.18 -9.18
C ALA A 19 -24.01 5.78 -9.84
N HIS A 20 -22.94 5.37 -10.51
CA HIS A 20 -22.84 4.03 -11.09
C HIS A 20 -22.18 3.11 -10.07
N ALA A 21 -22.99 2.23 -9.46
CA ALA A 21 -22.46 1.03 -8.82
C ALA A 21 -22.08 0.05 -9.93
N ASP A 22 -20.83 -0.40 -9.93
CA ASP A 22 -20.38 -1.52 -10.77
C ASP A 22 -20.22 -2.79 -9.92
N VAL A 23 -20.07 -3.92 -10.61
CA VAL A 23 -19.90 -5.23 -9.96
C VAL A 23 -18.72 -5.28 -8.98
N ILE A 24 -17.69 -4.45 -9.17
CA ILE A 24 -16.52 -4.38 -8.27
C ILE A 24 -16.91 -3.72 -6.95
N THR A 25 -17.58 -2.57 -7.02
CA THR A 25 -18.02 -1.82 -5.84
C THR A 25 -19.05 -2.60 -5.02
N ASP A 26 -19.98 -3.29 -5.68
CA ASP A 26 -20.97 -4.15 -5.04
C ASP A 26 -20.31 -5.30 -4.26
N TRP A 27 -19.44 -6.07 -4.93
CA TRP A 27 -18.73 -7.16 -4.27
C TRP A 27 -17.70 -6.68 -3.25
N ASN A 28 -17.15 -5.48 -3.40
CA ASN A 28 -16.30 -4.88 -2.39
C ASN A 28 -17.06 -4.62 -1.08
N VAL A 29 -18.32 -4.19 -1.14
CA VAL A 29 -19.20 -4.07 0.02
C VAL A 29 -19.49 -5.45 0.62
N VAL A 30 -19.91 -6.42 -0.19
CA VAL A 30 -20.19 -7.79 0.27
C VAL A 30 -18.99 -8.42 0.98
N ALA A 31 -17.79 -8.29 0.39
CA ALA A 31 -16.57 -8.79 1.01
C ALA A 31 -16.28 -8.09 2.34
N GLY A 32 -16.45 -6.76 2.40
CA GLY A 32 -16.31 -5.99 3.64
C GLY A 32 -17.25 -6.46 4.75
N ASP A 33 -18.53 -6.63 4.44
CA ASP A 33 -19.55 -7.10 5.39
C ASP A 33 -19.27 -8.53 5.85
N THR A 34 -18.80 -9.39 4.95
CA THR A 34 -18.38 -10.76 5.27
C THR A 34 -17.24 -10.79 6.30
N LEU A 35 -16.27 -9.88 6.21
CA LEU A 35 -15.18 -9.77 7.19
C LEU A 35 -15.69 -9.36 8.58
N VAL A 36 -16.64 -8.43 8.61
CA VAL A 36 -17.27 -7.96 9.86
C VAL A 36 -18.08 -9.09 10.49
N ALA A 37 -18.89 -9.79 9.70
CA ALA A 37 -19.67 -10.94 10.17
C ALA A 37 -18.79 -12.09 10.67
N ALA A 38 -17.62 -12.30 10.06
CA ALA A 38 -16.60 -13.24 10.53
C ALA A 38 -15.89 -12.80 11.82
N LYS A 39 -16.18 -11.60 12.36
CA LYS A 39 -15.58 -11.01 13.57
C LYS A 39 -14.05 -10.93 13.50
N LEU A 40 -13.50 -10.66 12.31
CA LEU A 40 -12.06 -10.47 12.16
C LEU A 40 -11.63 -9.12 12.72
N GLY A 41 -10.47 -9.11 13.37
CA GLY A 41 -9.74 -7.89 13.73
C GLY A 41 -8.72 -7.47 12.68
N THR A 42 -8.12 -6.31 12.91
CA THR A 42 -6.88 -5.88 12.23
C THR A 42 -5.69 -6.51 12.97
N PRO A 43 -4.73 -7.17 12.29
CA PRO A 43 -4.53 -7.22 10.84
C PRO A 43 -5.24 -8.32 10.00
N PRO A 44 -5.75 -9.46 10.52
CA PRO A 44 -6.30 -10.54 9.67
C PRO A 44 -7.34 -10.12 8.63
N ALA A 45 -8.22 -9.16 8.94
CA ALA A 45 -9.21 -8.67 7.98
C ALA A 45 -8.57 -8.06 6.71
N ASN A 46 -7.47 -7.32 6.86
CA ASN A 46 -6.75 -6.71 5.74
C ASN A 46 -6.01 -7.75 4.90
N ARG A 47 -5.52 -8.82 5.51
CA ARG A 47 -5.00 -9.97 4.78
C ARG A 47 -6.07 -10.57 3.88
N VAL A 48 -7.24 -10.88 4.43
CA VAL A 48 -8.30 -11.54 3.64
C VAL A 48 -8.77 -10.64 2.49
N ILE A 49 -9.00 -9.35 2.73
CA ILE A 49 -9.45 -8.46 1.65
C ILE A 49 -8.38 -8.30 0.56
N ALA A 50 -7.08 -8.35 0.89
CA ALA A 50 -6.00 -8.34 -0.10
C ALA A 50 -6.05 -9.56 -1.03
N PHE A 51 -6.30 -10.76 -0.51
CA PHE A 51 -6.52 -11.95 -1.35
C PHE A 51 -7.73 -11.78 -2.26
N VAL A 52 -8.86 -11.33 -1.69
CA VAL A 52 -10.13 -11.19 -2.42
C VAL A 52 -9.99 -10.18 -3.56
N GLN A 53 -9.53 -8.96 -3.28
CA GLN A 53 -9.44 -7.91 -4.31
C GLN A 53 -8.39 -8.25 -5.37
N THR A 54 -7.32 -8.96 -5.01
CA THR A 54 -6.35 -9.47 -5.98
C THR A 54 -6.95 -10.54 -6.89
N ALA A 55 -7.69 -11.51 -6.34
CA ALA A 55 -8.37 -12.53 -7.13
C ALA A 55 -9.41 -11.93 -8.07
N VAL A 56 -10.13 -10.91 -7.61
CA VAL A 56 -11.07 -10.14 -8.43
C VAL A 56 -10.37 -9.43 -9.59
N TYR A 57 -9.24 -8.77 -9.33
CA TYR A 57 -8.47 -8.13 -10.40
C TYR A 57 -7.96 -9.13 -11.43
N ASP A 58 -7.35 -10.23 -10.99
CA ASP A 58 -6.87 -11.29 -11.88
C ASP A 58 -8.04 -11.90 -12.69
N ALA A 59 -9.23 -12.04 -12.08
CA ALA A 59 -10.43 -12.53 -12.76
C ALA A 59 -10.96 -11.56 -13.83
N VAL A 60 -10.94 -10.25 -13.57
CA VAL A 60 -11.34 -9.23 -14.55
C VAL A 60 -10.39 -9.22 -15.74
N LEU A 61 -9.08 -9.33 -15.51
CA LEU A 61 -8.10 -9.44 -16.60
C LEU A 61 -8.29 -10.73 -17.41
N ALA A 62 -8.52 -11.87 -16.73
CA ALA A 62 -8.71 -13.16 -17.37
C ALA A 62 -10.02 -13.26 -18.17
N ALA A 63 -11.08 -12.56 -17.75
CA ALA A 63 -12.35 -12.54 -18.46
C ALA A 63 -12.23 -11.90 -19.86
N GLY A 64 -11.33 -10.93 -20.01
CA GLY A 64 -11.09 -10.25 -21.28
C GLY A 64 -12.36 -9.63 -21.86
N THR A 65 -12.57 -9.78 -23.17
CA THR A 65 -13.74 -9.24 -23.88
C THR A 65 -14.83 -10.27 -24.17
N THR A 66 -14.58 -11.56 -23.92
CA THR A 66 -15.44 -12.67 -24.36
C THR A 66 -16.20 -13.34 -23.21
N ALA A 67 -15.64 -13.36 -22.00
CA ALA A 67 -16.31 -13.90 -20.82
C ALA A 67 -17.13 -12.82 -20.10
N ASN A 68 -18.20 -13.24 -19.41
CA ASN A 68 -18.99 -12.33 -18.61
C ASN A 68 -18.21 -11.93 -17.34
N VAL A 69 -17.83 -10.65 -17.25
CA VAL A 69 -16.99 -10.14 -16.16
C VAL A 69 -17.70 -10.21 -14.80
N ASP A 70 -19.00 -9.97 -14.73
CA ASP A 70 -19.76 -10.02 -13.49
C ASP A 70 -19.77 -11.43 -12.89
N ALA A 71 -19.92 -12.45 -13.74
CA ALA A 71 -19.81 -13.85 -13.34
C ALA A 71 -18.40 -14.20 -12.83
N ALA A 72 -17.35 -13.66 -13.47
CA ALA A 72 -15.96 -13.84 -13.04
C ALA A 72 -15.68 -13.20 -11.67
N VAL A 73 -16.14 -11.97 -11.45
CA VAL A 73 -16.01 -11.26 -10.17
C VAL A 73 -16.75 -11.99 -9.06
N ALA A 74 -17.98 -12.44 -9.31
CA ALA A 74 -18.77 -13.20 -8.35
C ALA A 74 -18.09 -14.52 -7.96
N ALA A 75 -17.59 -15.28 -8.94
CA ALA A 75 -16.90 -16.54 -8.70
C ALA A 75 -15.59 -16.35 -7.93
N ALA A 76 -14.79 -15.34 -8.29
CA ALA A 76 -13.54 -15.04 -7.59
C ALA A 76 -13.75 -14.68 -6.12
N ASN A 77 -14.78 -13.86 -5.82
CA ASN A 77 -15.18 -13.54 -4.45
C ASN A 77 -15.60 -14.79 -3.69
N ARG A 78 -16.51 -15.60 -4.26
CA ARG A 78 -17.01 -16.82 -3.62
C ARG A 78 -15.86 -17.76 -3.25
N VAL A 79 -15.01 -18.14 -4.21
CA VAL A 79 -13.92 -19.10 -3.98
C VAL A 79 -12.97 -18.59 -2.90
N THR A 80 -12.58 -17.31 -2.97
CA THR A 80 -11.61 -16.75 -2.04
C THR A 80 -12.19 -16.59 -0.63
N LEU A 81 -13.40 -16.06 -0.50
CA LEU A 81 -14.07 -15.85 0.79
C LEU A 81 -14.43 -17.17 1.46
N VAL A 82 -14.99 -18.15 0.75
CA VAL A 82 -15.29 -19.47 1.33
C VAL A 82 -14.02 -20.16 1.83
N LYS A 83 -12.91 -20.07 1.06
CA LYS A 83 -11.65 -20.68 1.47
C LYS A 83 -11.05 -20.05 2.72
N LEU A 84 -11.11 -18.72 2.83
CA LEU A 84 -10.49 -17.98 3.94
C LEU A 84 -11.41 -17.82 5.15
N LEU A 85 -12.73 -17.88 4.95
CA LEU A 85 -13.79 -17.66 5.94
C LEU A 85 -14.87 -18.74 5.84
N PRO A 86 -14.55 -20.01 6.12
CA PRO A 86 -15.51 -21.11 6.02
C PRO A 86 -16.77 -20.91 6.87
N SER A 87 -16.67 -20.17 7.99
CA SER A 87 -17.83 -19.84 8.83
C SER A 87 -18.87 -18.93 8.15
N GLN A 88 -18.50 -18.27 7.04
CA GLN A 88 -19.39 -17.39 6.27
C GLN A 88 -19.86 -18.02 4.96
N GLU A 89 -19.55 -19.31 4.72
CA GLU A 89 -19.79 -19.97 3.44
C GLU A 89 -21.25 -19.86 2.97
N ALA A 90 -22.22 -20.09 3.86
CA ALA A 90 -23.63 -20.02 3.51
C ALA A 90 -24.03 -18.63 2.98
N ALA A 91 -23.65 -17.56 3.70
CA ALA A 91 -23.96 -16.18 3.31
C ALA A 91 -23.28 -15.80 1.98
N VAL A 92 -22.02 -16.19 1.81
CA VAL A 92 -21.26 -15.95 0.57
C VAL A 92 -21.89 -16.68 -0.61
N ASN A 93 -22.29 -17.94 -0.42
CA ASN A 93 -22.98 -18.72 -1.46
C ASN A 93 -24.33 -18.10 -1.83
N THR A 94 -25.10 -17.59 -0.86
CA THR A 94 -26.35 -16.86 -1.13
C THR A 94 -26.11 -15.62 -1.98
N ALA A 95 -25.12 -14.78 -1.63
CA ALA A 95 -24.77 -13.59 -2.40
C ALA A 95 -24.31 -13.96 -3.83
N TYR A 96 -23.53 -15.04 -3.98
CA TYR A 96 -23.09 -15.54 -5.27
C TYR A 96 -24.25 -15.99 -6.16
N GLN A 97 -25.19 -16.78 -5.62
CA GLN A 97 -26.36 -17.22 -6.39
C GLN A 97 -27.25 -16.04 -6.80
N ALA A 98 -27.44 -15.07 -5.90
CA ALA A 98 -28.19 -13.85 -6.21
C ALA A 98 -27.52 -13.01 -7.32
N ALA A 99 -26.18 -12.97 -7.36
CA ALA A 99 -25.45 -12.31 -8.44
C ALA A 99 -25.61 -13.04 -9.78
N LEU A 100 -25.45 -14.37 -9.80
CA LEU A 100 -25.57 -15.16 -11.02
C LEU A 100 -26.98 -15.22 -11.60
N ALA A 101 -28.02 -15.16 -10.76
CA ALA A 101 -29.41 -15.17 -11.21
C ALA A 101 -29.77 -13.96 -12.08
N LYS A 102 -29.03 -12.86 -11.98
CA LYS A 102 -29.22 -11.64 -12.80
C LYS A 102 -28.62 -11.76 -14.21
N LEU A 103 -27.80 -12.77 -14.45
CA LEU A 103 -27.03 -12.91 -15.68
C LEU A 103 -27.67 -13.95 -16.61
N PRO A 104 -27.77 -13.68 -17.93
CA PRO A 104 -28.30 -14.63 -18.88
C PRO A 104 -27.43 -15.89 -18.92
N ASP A 105 -28.06 -17.05 -19.00
CA ASP A 105 -27.35 -18.31 -19.17
C ASP A 105 -26.71 -18.40 -20.56
N GLY A 106 -25.52 -19.00 -20.62
CA GLY A 106 -24.80 -19.19 -21.88
C GLY A 106 -23.28 -19.26 -21.72
N PRO A 107 -22.55 -19.45 -22.85
CA PRO A 107 -21.10 -19.66 -22.83
C PRO A 107 -20.31 -18.55 -22.15
N ALA A 108 -20.71 -17.29 -22.31
CA ALA A 108 -20.04 -16.16 -21.68
C ALA A 108 -20.11 -16.21 -20.14
N LYS A 109 -21.27 -16.59 -19.58
CA LYS A 109 -21.44 -16.77 -18.13
C LYS A 109 -20.59 -17.93 -17.62
N THR A 110 -20.62 -19.07 -18.30
CA THR A 110 -19.79 -20.25 -17.96
C THR A 110 -18.29 -19.93 -18.02
N ALA A 111 -17.84 -19.24 -19.07
CA ALA A 111 -16.45 -18.81 -19.20
C ALA A 111 -16.06 -17.80 -18.10
N GLY A 112 -16.97 -16.90 -17.73
CA GLY A 112 -16.78 -15.95 -16.63
C GLY A 112 -16.55 -16.65 -15.30
N ILE A 113 -17.45 -17.59 -14.94
CA ILE A 113 -17.30 -18.41 -13.73
C ILE A 113 -15.93 -19.11 -13.73
N ALA A 114 -15.59 -19.82 -14.81
CA ALA A 114 -14.32 -20.53 -14.90
C ALA A 114 -13.10 -19.62 -14.78
N ALA A 115 -13.13 -18.42 -15.37
CA ALA A 115 -12.07 -17.42 -15.23
C ALA A 115 -11.92 -16.96 -13.78
N GLY A 116 -13.02 -16.67 -13.09
CA GLY A 116 -13.04 -16.26 -11.69
C GLY A 116 -12.52 -17.33 -10.73
N GLU A 117 -12.96 -18.57 -10.90
CA GLU A 117 -12.49 -19.71 -10.10
C GLU A 117 -11.00 -19.97 -10.30
N LYS A 118 -10.53 -19.93 -11.55
CA LYS A 118 -9.11 -20.11 -11.88
C LYS A 118 -8.24 -19.00 -11.28
N ALA A 119 -8.67 -17.74 -11.38
CA ALA A 119 -7.96 -16.60 -10.81
C ALA A 119 -7.85 -16.70 -9.28
N ALA A 120 -8.97 -16.98 -8.60
CA ALA A 120 -8.97 -17.17 -7.15
C ALA A 120 -8.07 -18.33 -6.70
N ALA A 121 -8.16 -19.48 -7.38
CA ALA A 121 -7.31 -20.62 -7.09
C ALA A 121 -5.81 -20.30 -7.26
N ALA A 122 -5.44 -19.55 -8.30
CA ALA A 122 -4.05 -19.14 -8.54
C ALA A 122 -3.52 -18.19 -7.46
N VAL A 123 -4.32 -17.19 -7.04
CA VAL A 123 -3.95 -16.27 -5.95
C VAL A 123 -3.79 -17.03 -4.63
N LEU A 124 -4.73 -17.91 -4.30
CA LEU A 124 -4.67 -18.73 -3.10
C LEU A 124 -3.42 -19.62 -3.11
N ALA A 125 -3.16 -20.34 -4.20
CA ALA A 125 -1.99 -21.21 -4.32
C ALA A 125 -0.66 -20.47 -4.16
N ARG A 126 -0.54 -19.26 -4.73
CA ARG A 126 0.71 -18.49 -4.69
C ARG A 126 0.95 -17.75 -3.37
N ARG A 127 -0.08 -17.58 -2.52
CA ARG A 127 -0.02 -16.71 -1.33
C ARG A 127 -0.45 -17.35 -0.01
N LEU A 128 -1.15 -18.50 0.00
CA LEU A 128 -1.67 -19.09 1.25
C LEU A 128 -0.57 -19.34 2.29
N ASP A 129 0.60 -19.77 1.83
CA ASP A 129 1.81 -19.94 2.64
C ASP A 129 2.62 -18.63 2.73
N ASP A 130 2.01 -17.60 3.30
CA ASP A 130 2.63 -16.30 3.51
C ASP A 130 3.16 -16.11 4.93
N GLY A 131 3.28 -17.18 5.74
CA GLY A 131 3.77 -17.09 7.12
C GLY A 131 2.77 -16.56 8.15
N ALA A 132 1.49 -16.37 7.80
CA ALA A 132 0.49 -15.89 8.76
C ALA A 132 0.25 -16.85 9.95
N ALA A 133 0.50 -18.15 9.75
CA ALA A 133 0.35 -19.19 10.77
C ALA A 133 1.63 -19.44 11.60
N THR A 134 2.71 -18.67 11.37
CA THR A 134 3.97 -18.88 12.08
C THR A 134 3.80 -18.62 13.58
N PRO A 135 4.32 -19.50 14.46
CA PRO A 135 4.26 -19.28 15.90
C PRO A 135 4.94 -17.97 16.31
N GLU A 136 4.37 -17.30 17.30
CA GLU A 136 4.98 -16.11 17.88
C GLU A 136 6.11 -16.44 18.85
N ARG A 137 7.04 -15.49 19.01
CA ARG A 137 8.24 -15.64 19.84
C ARG A 137 8.53 -14.39 20.68
N TYR A 138 7.54 -13.52 20.89
CA TYR A 138 7.74 -12.28 21.61
C TYR A 138 8.11 -12.57 23.07
N ARG A 139 9.04 -11.79 23.63
CA ARG A 139 9.49 -11.90 25.01
C ARG A 139 9.40 -10.52 25.66
N PRO A 140 8.44 -10.29 26.56
CA PRO A 140 8.29 -8.99 27.19
C PRO A 140 9.49 -8.67 28.08
N HIS A 141 9.86 -7.39 28.11
CA HIS A 141 10.85 -6.84 29.03
C HIS A 141 10.39 -5.45 29.47
N ALA A 142 10.66 -5.09 30.72
CA ALA A 142 10.24 -3.81 31.30
C ALA A 142 11.46 -2.93 31.56
N ALA A 143 11.47 -1.76 30.92
CA ALA A 143 12.43 -0.68 31.09
C ALA A 143 11.77 0.64 30.63
N ALA A 144 12.35 1.79 31.02
CA ALA A 144 11.89 3.08 30.50
C ALA A 144 11.99 3.09 28.95
N GLY A 145 10.95 3.59 28.29
CA GLY A 145 10.84 3.57 26.82
C GLY A 145 10.40 2.23 26.21
N ALA A 146 10.46 1.12 26.95
CA ALA A 146 10.08 -0.21 26.44
C ALA A 146 8.59 -0.50 26.65
N TYR A 147 7.96 -1.14 25.66
CA TYR A 147 6.57 -1.54 25.71
C TYR A 147 6.34 -2.61 26.79
N VAL A 148 5.51 -2.26 27.77
CA VAL A 148 5.09 -3.15 28.85
C VAL A 148 3.68 -3.67 28.53
N PRO A 149 3.53 -4.95 28.10
CA PRO A 149 2.22 -5.50 27.80
C PRO A 149 1.42 -5.78 29.08
N THR A 150 0.13 -5.50 29.04
CA THR A 150 -0.84 -5.82 30.10
C THR A 150 -1.59 -7.13 29.86
N ALA A 151 -1.44 -7.71 28.67
CA ALA A 151 -2.03 -8.97 28.23
C ALA A 151 -1.21 -9.56 27.06
N ALA A 152 -1.67 -10.67 26.48
CA ALA A 152 -1.07 -11.26 25.28
C ALA A 152 -0.99 -10.22 24.14
N VAL A 153 0.18 -10.12 23.52
CA VAL A 153 0.44 -9.10 22.49
C VAL A 153 -0.19 -9.47 21.15
N ALA A 154 -0.64 -8.47 20.41
CA ALA A 154 -1.34 -8.64 19.15
C ALA A 154 -0.37 -8.87 17.99
N ALA A 155 -0.42 -10.07 17.41
CA ALA A 155 0.24 -10.46 16.17
C ALA A 155 1.76 -10.14 16.07
N PRO A 156 2.60 -10.39 17.10
CA PRO A 156 4.07 -10.25 16.99
C PRO A 156 4.69 -11.07 15.85
N GLN A 157 4.07 -12.18 15.46
CA GLN A 157 4.50 -13.00 14.33
C GLN A 157 4.23 -12.36 12.96
N TRP A 158 3.41 -11.31 12.86
CA TRP A 158 2.99 -10.74 11.57
C TRP A 158 4.16 -10.21 10.74
N VAL A 159 5.26 -9.84 11.42
CA VAL A 159 6.54 -9.49 10.79
C VAL A 159 7.13 -10.60 9.93
N GLN A 160 6.80 -11.85 10.21
CA GLN A 160 7.32 -13.01 9.47
C GLN A 160 6.55 -13.25 8.18
N ARG A 161 5.50 -12.46 7.89
CA ARG A 161 4.70 -12.65 6.70
C ARG A 161 5.44 -12.21 5.44
N LYS A 162 5.24 -12.97 4.36
CA LYS A 162 5.72 -12.60 3.02
C LYS A 162 4.91 -11.41 2.48
N PRO A 163 5.52 -10.23 2.26
CA PRO A 163 4.81 -9.09 1.69
C PRO A 163 4.32 -9.35 0.25
N TRP A 164 3.41 -8.53 -0.23
CA TRP A 164 2.90 -8.53 -1.61
C TRP A 164 3.89 -7.83 -2.53
N ASN A 165 4.19 -6.57 -2.21
CA ASN A 165 4.97 -5.66 -3.04
C ASN A 165 6.31 -5.32 -2.40
N LEU A 166 6.47 -5.49 -1.08
CA LEU A 166 7.72 -5.16 -0.39
C LEU A 166 8.80 -6.21 -0.61
N SER A 167 10.06 -5.76 -0.68
CA SER A 167 11.23 -6.63 -0.75
C SER A 167 11.45 -7.41 0.54
N SER A 168 11.14 -6.78 1.67
CA SER A 168 11.14 -7.34 3.01
C SER A 168 10.18 -6.55 3.90
N PRO A 169 9.72 -7.12 5.03
CA PRO A 169 8.92 -6.38 6.03
C PRO A 169 9.58 -5.07 6.49
N ALA A 170 10.91 -5.01 6.53
CA ALA A 170 11.67 -3.87 7.02
C ALA A 170 12.05 -2.85 5.93
N GLN A 171 11.60 -3.02 4.67
CA GLN A 171 12.04 -2.21 3.53
C GLN A 171 11.91 -0.69 3.79
N PHE A 172 10.82 -0.27 4.44
CA PHE A 172 10.53 1.13 4.76
C PHE A 172 10.54 1.38 6.27
N ARG A 173 11.27 0.58 7.04
CA ARG A 173 11.39 0.81 8.48
C ARG A 173 11.93 2.24 8.70
N PRO A 174 11.23 3.09 9.47
CA PRO A 174 11.71 4.44 9.73
C PRO A 174 12.95 4.44 10.64
N GLY A 175 13.50 5.62 10.96
CA GLY A 175 14.47 5.74 12.04
C GLY A 175 13.87 5.41 13.42
N PRO A 176 14.70 5.36 14.48
CA PRO A 176 14.20 5.12 15.84
C PRO A 176 13.26 6.24 16.32
N PRO A 177 12.39 5.95 17.32
CA PRO A 177 11.61 6.99 17.98
C PRO A 177 12.52 8.05 18.62
N PRO A 178 12.01 9.26 18.92
CA PRO A 178 12.79 10.31 19.56
C PRO A 178 13.44 9.82 20.86
N ALA A 179 14.68 10.24 21.11
CA ALA A 179 15.34 9.97 22.38
C ALA A 179 14.50 10.55 23.53
N LEU A 180 14.34 9.79 24.62
CA LEU A 180 13.53 10.19 25.77
C LEU A 180 14.02 11.50 26.39
N THR A 181 15.31 11.81 26.34
CA THR A 181 15.87 13.07 26.85
C THR A 181 15.73 14.26 25.89
N SER A 182 15.12 14.07 24.71
CA SER A 182 15.04 15.12 23.69
C SER A 182 13.88 16.10 23.92
N ALA A 183 14.04 17.32 23.43
CA ALA A 183 12.95 18.31 23.42
C ALA A 183 11.77 17.87 22.52
N GLN A 184 12.01 17.04 21.49
CA GLN A 184 10.93 16.50 20.66
C GLN A 184 10.06 15.52 21.46
N TRP A 185 10.68 14.63 22.25
CA TRP A 185 9.95 13.72 23.13
C TRP A 185 9.04 14.47 24.09
N ALA A 186 9.56 15.46 24.81
CA ALA A 186 8.78 16.25 25.76
C ALA A 186 7.56 16.93 25.10
N ARG A 187 7.72 17.49 23.90
CA ARG A 187 6.61 18.11 23.16
C ARG A 187 5.52 17.10 22.79
N ASP A 188 5.90 15.96 22.21
CA ASP A 188 4.96 14.92 21.79
C ASP A 188 4.23 14.30 22.98
N TYR A 189 4.97 14.09 24.07
CA TYR A 189 4.44 13.58 25.33
C TYR A 189 3.38 14.51 25.90
N GLU A 190 3.68 15.81 26.04
CA GLU A 190 2.76 16.78 26.65
C GLU A 190 1.53 17.04 25.76
N GLU A 191 1.68 16.98 24.44
CA GLU A 191 0.53 17.01 23.52
C GLU A 191 -0.45 15.87 23.82
N VAL A 192 0.04 14.63 23.91
CA VAL A 192 -0.81 13.46 24.19
C VAL A 192 -1.33 13.47 25.61
N ARG A 193 -0.53 13.90 26.60
CA ARG A 193 -0.98 14.01 27.98
C ARG A 193 -2.19 14.94 28.10
N THR A 194 -2.12 16.11 27.47
CA THR A 194 -3.16 17.14 27.53
C THR A 194 -4.38 16.83 26.66
N LEU A 195 -4.17 16.37 25.42
CA LEU A 195 -5.26 16.15 24.46
C LEU A 195 -5.78 14.72 24.45
N GLY A 196 -5.01 13.73 24.87
CA GLY A 196 -5.35 12.31 24.79
C GLY A 196 -6.03 11.76 26.04
N SER A 197 -6.01 12.52 27.15
CA SER A 197 -6.60 12.09 28.43
C SER A 197 -8.10 11.85 28.32
N LYS A 198 -8.61 10.79 28.95
CA LYS A 198 -10.05 10.55 29.12
C LYS A 198 -10.75 11.71 29.83
N ALA A 199 -10.04 12.41 30.72
CA ALA A 199 -10.53 13.56 31.49
C ALA A 199 -10.06 14.91 30.92
N SER A 200 -9.58 14.94 29.68
CA SER A 200 -9.08 16.16 29.04
C SER A 200 -10.12 17.30 29.05
N THR A 201 -9.72 18.47 29.55
CA THR A 201 -10.46 19.74 29.42
C THR A 201 -9.96 20.62 28.26
N LYS A 202 -8.93 20.17 27.53
CA LYS A 202 -8.32 20.90 26.40
C LYS A 202 -8.81 20.39 25.04
N ARG A 203 -9.01 19.07 24.90
CA ARG A 203 -9.60 18.44 23.72
C ARG A 203 -11.05 18.91 23.53
N SER A 204 -11.38 19.36 22.32
CA SER A 204 -12.73 19.78 21.96
C SER A 204 -13.69 18.60 21.73
N ALA A 205 -14.98 18.89 21.61
CA ALA A 205 -15.99 17.89 21.23
C ALA A 205 -15.68 17.27 19.86
N GLU A 206 -15.41 18.10 18.84
CA GLU A 206 -15.02 17.65 17.49
C GLU A 206 -13.79 16.72 17.52
N GLN A 207 -12.78 17.04 18.31
CA GLN A 207 -11.59 16.19 18.44
C GLN A 207 -11.91 14.83 19.09
N THR A 208 -12.87 14.80 20.02
CA THR A 208 -13.38 13.56 20.63
C THR A 208 -14.16 12.73 19.60
N GLU A 209 -14.99 13.36 18.78
CA GLU A 209 -15.72 12.71 17.69
C GLU A 209 -14.77 12.14 16.63
N ILE A 210 -13.73 12.88 16.24
CA ILE A 210 -12.67 12.40 15.35
C ILE A 210 -11.98 11.15 15.94
N ALA A 211 -11.63 11.16 17.22
CA ALA A 211 -11.01 10.01 17.88
C ALA A 211 -11.90 8.76 17.84
N ARG A 212 -13.20 8.92 18.16
CA ARG A 212 -14.19 7.82 18.15
C ARG A 212 -14.50 7.33 16.75
N PHE A 213 -14.54 8.22 15.76
CA PHE A 213 -14.76 7.87 14.36
C PHE A 213 -13.66 6.94 13.85
N TRP A 214 -12.40 7.28 14.10
CA TRP A 214 -11.26 6.50 13.63
C TRP A 214 -10.83 5.38 14.59
N GLU A 215 -11.60 5.10 15.65
CA GLU A 215 -11.44 3.88 16.45
C GLU A 215 -11.62 2.62 15.57
N TYR A 216 -12.55 2.68 14.62
CA TYR A 216 -12.78 1.64 13.65
C TYR A 216 -11.66 1.58 12.59
N SER A 217 -11.11 0.38 12.38
CA SER A 217 -9.89 0.17 11.59
C SER A 217 -9.96 -0.97 10.57
N LEU A 218 -11.15 -1.58 10.40
CA LEU A 218 -11.33 -2.67 9.45
C LEU A 218 -11.43 -2.14 8.01
N PRO A 219 -11.18 -3.00 6.99
CA PRO A 219 -11.21 -2.60 5.59
C PRO A 219 -12.42 -1.74 5.15
N PRO A 220 -13.67 -1.96 5.62
CA PRO A 220 -14.81 -1.17 5.16
C PRO A 220 -14.65 0.35 5.29
N VAL A 221 -13.96 0.85 6.33
CA VAL A 221 -13.79 2.30 6.54
C VAL A 221 -12.88 2.93 5.50
N TYR A 222 -11.78 2.26 5.16
CA TYR A 222 -10.81 2.73 4.17
C TYR A 222 -11.30 2.47 2.75
N HIS A 223 -11.95 1.33 2.50
CA HIS A 223 -12.49 0.98 1.20
C HIS A 223 -13.68 1.86 0.79
N ALA A 224 -14.46 2.38 1.74
CA ALA A 224 -15.48 3.40 1.43
C ALA A 224 -14.88 4.70 0.87
N VAL A 225 -13.69 5.10 1.36
CA VAL A 225 -12.94 6.23 0.79
C VAL A 225 -12.58 5.92 -0.67
N LEU A 226 -12.06 4.72 -0.96
CA LEU A 226 -11.74 4.30 -2.33
C LEU A 226 -13.00 4.25 -3.23
N ARG A 227 -14.15 3.82 -2.68
CA ARG A 227 -15.43 3.83 -3.41
C ARG A 227 -15.85 5.24 -3.83
N SER A 228 -15.45 6.28 -3.10
CA SER A 228 -15.70 7.67 -3.53
C SER A 228 -15.10 7.93 -4.92
N VAL A 229 -13.90 7.40 -5.20
CA VAL A 229 -13.26 7.46 -6.51
C VAL A 229 -13.86 6.45 -7.48
N ALA A 230 -14.09 5.21 -7.04
CA ALA A 230 -14.59 4.13 -7.90
C ALA A 230 -15.98 4.42 -8.50
N ASN A 231 -16.81 5.18 -7.79
CA ASN A 231 -18.16 5.55 -8.20
C ASN A 231 -18.21 6.75 -9.18
N GLN A 232 -17.06 7.31 -9.58
CA GLN A 232 -17.03 8.37 -10.58
C GLN A 232 -17.51 7.87 -11.95
N PRO A 233 -18.17 8.72 -12.75
CA PRO A 233 -18.62 8.34 -14.08
C PRO A 233 -17.43 7.98 -14.98
N ASN A 234 -17.70 7.12 -15.98
CA ASN A 234 -16.76 6.68 -17.02
C ASN A 234 -15.56 5.84 -16.52
N ARG A 235 -15.58 5.35 -15.28
CA ARG A 235 -14.59 4.36 -14.82
C ARG A 235 -14.94 2.97 -15.34
N SER A 236 -13.93 2.25 -15.80
CA SER A 236 -14.10 0.86 -16.23
C SER A 236 -14.01 -0.10 -15.04
N VAL A 237 -14.63 -1.27 -15.18
CA VAL A 237 -14.52 -2.39 -14.22
C VAL A 237 -13.05 -2.74 -13.94
N ALA A 238 -12.19 -2.71 -14.96
CA ALA A 238 -10.76 -2.98 -14.80
C ALA A 238 -10.04 -1.89 -13.98
N GLN A 239 -10.38 -0.61 -14.16
CA GLN A 239 -9.84 0.48 -13.35
C GLN A 239 -10.24 0.34 -11.87
N ASN A 240 -11.50 0.00 -11.61
CA ASN A 240 -11.98 -0.21 -10.24
C ASN A 240 -11.37 -1.45 -9.59
N ALA A 241 -11.29 -2.57 -10.31
CA ALA A 241 -10.63 -3.78 -9.81
C ALA A 241 -9.15 -3.53 -9.48
N ARG A 242 -8.43 -2.78 -10.33
CA ARG A 242 -7.04 -2.38 -10.09
C ARG A 242 -6.92 -1.50 -8.84
N LEU A 243 -7.78 -0.49 -8.68
CA LEU A 243 -7.77 0.41 -7.53
C LEU A 243 -7.86 -0.36 -6.21
N PHE A 244 -8.83 -1.28 -6.09
CA PHE A 244 -8.99 -2.07 -4.87
C PHE A 244 -7.88 -3.09 -4.67
N ALA A 245 -7.39 -3.75 -5.73
CA ALA A 245 -6.28 -4.69 -5.61
C ALA A 245 -4.99 -4.01 -5.13
N VAL A 246 -4.62 -2.88 -5.74
CA VAL A 246 -3.45 -2.08 -5.34
C VAL A 246 -3.58 -1.64 -3.88
N ALA A 247 -4.72 -1.03 -3.53
CA ALA A 247 -4.92 -0.52 -2.18
C ALA A 247 -4.91 -1.64 -1.14
N SER A 248 -5.61 -2.75 -1.37
CA SER A 248 -5.66 -3.84 -0.39
C SER A 248 -4.32 -4.52 -0.19
N GLN A 249 -3.54 -4.76 -1.26
CA GLN A 249 -2.19 -5.30 -1.12
C GLN A 249 -1.28 -4.35 -0.36
N ALA A 250 -1.31 -3.05 -0.70
CA ALA A 250 -0.52 -2.03 -0.02
C ALA A 250 -0.90 -1.86 1.46
N MET A 251 -2.19 -1.98 1.79
CA MET A 251 -2.66 -1.92 3.18
C MET A 251 -2.20 -3.12 3.99
N ASP A 252 -2.25 -4.34 3.42
CA ASP A 252 -1.74 -5.54 4.08
C ASP A 252 -0.20 -5.45 4.28
N ASP A 253 0.53 -4.97 3.27
CA ASP A 253 1.97 -4.67 3.38
C ASP A 253 2.27 -3.60 4.44
N GLY A 254 1.44 -2.55 4.51
CA GLY A 254 1.54 -1.51 5.53
C GLY A 254 1.39 -2.05 6.95
N LEU A 255 0.55 -3.06 7.15
CA LEU A 255 0.41 -3.73 8.45
C LEU A 255 1.58 -4.66 8.76
N ILE A 256 2.11 -5.37 7.75
CA ILE A 256 3.33 -6.18 7.90
C ILE A 256 4.50 -5.28 8.32
N ALA A 257 4.76 -4.22 7.58
CA ALA A 257 5.87 -3.31 7.83
C ALA A 257 5.67 -2.45 9.10
N GLY A 258 4.43 -2.06 9.40
CA GLY A 258 4.13 -1.35 10.63
C GLY A 258 4.32 -2.21 11.89
N LEU A 259 3.91 -3.48 11.85
CA LEU A 259 4.15 -4.40 12.97
C LEU A 259 5.62 -4.79 13.07
N GLU A 260 6.32 -4.94 11.95
CA GLU A 260 7.78 -5.08 11.91
C GLU A 260 8.45 -3.96 12.71
N ALA A 261 8.21 -2.70 12.35
CA ALA A 261 8.82 -1.55 13.03
C ALA A 261 8.41 -1.47 14.51
N LYS A 262 7.15 -1.76 14.84
CA LYS A 262 6.65 -1.80 16.22
C LYS A 262 7.39 -2.78 17.09
N TYR A 263 7.55 -4.02 16.65
CA TYR A 263 8.24 -5.04 17.43
C TYR A 263 9.76 -4.92 17.35
N HIS A 264 10.30 -4.22 16.34
CA HIS A 264 11.71 -3.84 16.28
C HIS A 264 12.07 -2.78 17.33
N TYR A 265 11.31 -1.69 17.41
CA TYR A 265 11.58 -0.61 18.38
C TYR A 265 11.01 -0.87 19.77
N ASN A 266 9.95 -1.67 19.83
CA ASN A 266 9.25 -2.06 21.05
C ASN A 266 8.93 -0.86 21.98
N PHE A 267 8.49 0.26 21.40
CA PHE A 267 8.32 1.52 22.13
C PHE A 267 7.02 1.55 22.95
N TRP A 268 7.11 2.11 24.15
CA TRP A 268 5.99 2.20 25.10
C TRP A 268 4.82 3.06 24.62
N ARG A 269 3.62 2.75 25.14
CA ARG A 269 2.38 3.50 24.86
C ARG A 269 2.27 4.74 25.74
N PRO A 270 1.48 5.76 25.35
CA PRO A 270 1.28 6.96 26.17
C PRO A 270 0.79 6.67 27.59
N VAL A 271 -0.11 5.70 27.77
CA VAL A 271 -0.58 5.31 29.11
C VAL A 271 0.55 4.83 30.02
N THR A 272 1.55 4.13 29.47
CA THR A 272 2.72 3.68 30.23
C THR A 272 3.68 4.83 30.45
N ALA A 273 4.02 5.58 29.39
CA ALA A 273 4.93 6.70 29.47
C ALA A 273 4.46 7.76 30.48
N ILE A 274 3.19 8.15 30.41
CA ILE A 274 2.67 9.28 31.19
C ILE A 274 2.58 8.98 32.68
N ARG A 275 2.25 7.74 33.01
CA ARG A 275 2.20 7.27 34.41
C ARG A 275 3.59 7.05 35.01
N ASN A 276 4.64 7.04 34.19
CA ASN A 276 6.04 6.86 34.56
C ASN A 276 6.91 8.03 34.02
N GLY A 277 6.34 9.23 33.91
CA GLY A 277 7.01 10.38 33.29
C GLY A 277 8.30 10.80 33.99
N ASP A 278 8.49 10.42 35.25
CA ASP A 278 9.70 10.65 36.03
C ASP A 278 10.86 9.67 35.72
N MET A 279 10.61 8.63 34.91
CA MET A 279 11.60 7.60 34.57
C MET A 279 12.33 7.83 33.24
N ASP A 280 11.97 8.88 32.49
CA ASP A 280 12.48 9.13 31.14
C ASP A 280 13.69 10.08 31.09
N GLN A 281 14.12 10.58 32.25
CA GLN A 281 15.23 11.53 32.43
C GLN A 281 15.02 12.86 31.70
N ASN A 282 13.78 13.34 31.62
CA ASN A 282 13.42 14.58 30.96
C ASN A 282 12.59 15.51 31.87
N ASP A 283 13.15 16.64 32.29
CA ASP A 283 12.42 17.62 33.13
C ASP A 283 11.22 18.28 32.41
N GLY A 284 11.08 18.06 31.10
CA GLY A 284 9.98 18.55 30.28
C GLY A 284 8.75 17.64 30.25
N THR A 285 8.75 16.48 30.92
CA THR A 285 7.63 15.54 30.96
C THR A 285 6.99 15.50 32.34
N THR A 286 5.68 15.75 32.40
CA THR A 286 4.94 15.75 33.67
C THR A 286 4.35 14.37 33.94
N LEU A 287 4.75 13.73 35.04
CA LEU A 287 4.12 12.50 35.51
C LEU A 287 2.65 12.75 35.90
N GLU A 288 1.77 11.85 35.48
CA GLU A 288 0.37 11.84 35.90
C GLU A 288 -0.07 10.39 36.21
N ALA A 289 0.07 9.97 37.47
CA ALA A 289 -0.10 8.58 37.89
C ALA A 289 -1.49 7.97 37.57
N GLY A 290 -2.53 8.81 37.56
CA GLY A 290 -3.91 8.44 37.25
C GLY A 290 -4.32 8.60 35.79
N TRP A 291 -3.38 8.95 34.89
CA TRP A 291 -3.69 9.23 33.50
C TRP A 291 -4.22 7.98 32.79
N ALA A 292 -5.27 8.17 32.00
CA ALA A 292 -5.86 7.15 31.15
C ALA A 292 -6.19 7.76 29.77
N SER A 293 -6.00 6.99 28.71
CA SER A 293 -6.33 7.38 27.35
C SER A 293 -7.85 7.44 27.14
N LEU A 294 -8.30 8.28 26.20
CA LEU A 294 -9.72 8.34 25.81
C LEU A 294 -10.23 6.99 25.25
N ILE A 295 -9.39 6.33 24.45
CA ILE A 295 -9.63 5.00 23.88
C ILE A 295 -8.59 4.04 24.44
N ASP A 296 -8.98 2.81 24.73
CA ASP A 296 -8.06 1.80 25.27
C ASP A 296 -6.90 1.53 24.30
N ALA A 297 -5.69 1.45 24.85
CA ALA A 297 -4.49 1.24 24.06
C ALA A 297 -4.51 -0.15 23.43
N PRO A 298 -4.29 -0.28 22.11
CA PRO A 298 -4.16 -1.58 21.47
C PRO A 298 -2.95 -2.36 22.02
N LEU A 299 -3.09 -3.69 22.13
CA LEU A 299 -2.13 -4.62 22.76
C LEU A 299 -0.88 -4.89 21.92
N HIS A 300 -0.24 -3.85 21.38
CA HIS A 300 1.03 -3.93 20.66
C HIS A 300 1.83 -2.62 20.85
N PRO A 301 3.15 -2.61 20.56
CA PRO A 301 3.98 -1.41 20.72
C PRO A 301 3.47 -0.19 19.95
N GLU A 302 3.92 0.99 20.39
CA GLU A 302 3.42 2.28 19.94
C GLU A 302 3.99 2.71 18.58
N TYR A 303 5.30 2.65 18.39
CA TYR A 303 5.95 3.33 17.27
C TYR A 303 6.24 2.42 16.08
N PRO A 304 5.90 2.80 14.83
CA PRO A 304 5.09 3.96 14.41
C PRO A 304 3.58 3.64 14.44
N SER A 305 2.72 4.62 14.13
CA SER A 305 1.26 4.39 14.09
C SER A 305 0.83 3.65 12.81
N THR A 306 0.31 2.43 12.96
CA THR A 306 -0.22 1.63 11.83
C THR A 306 -1.47 2.26 11.20
N HIS A 307 -2.28 3.01 11.95
CA HIS A 307 -3.39 3.77 11.37
C HIS A 307 -2.90 4.88 10.43
N SER A 308 -1.86 5.61 10.83
CA SER A 308 -1.23 6.61 9.96
C SER A 308 -0.55 5.96 8.75
N ILE A 309 0.03 4.76 8.89
CA ILE A 309 0.51 3.99 7.73
C ILE A 309 -0.64 3.69 6.76
N LEU A 310 -1.77 3.17 7.23
CA LEU A 310 -2.92 2.90 6.36
C LEU A 310 -3.47 4.18 5.71
N ALA A 311 -3.49 5.30 6.43
CA ALA A 311 -3.84 6.61 5.85
C ALA A 311 -2.87 7.04 4.75
N GLY A 312 -1.56 6.89 4.99
CA GLY A 312 -0.52 7.17 4.00
C GLY A 312 -0.66 6.30 2.76
N VAL A 313 -0.94 5.00 2.94
CA VAL A 313 -1.19 4.06 1.83
C VAL A 313 -2.37 4.50 0.99
N ILE A 314 -3.54 4.70 1.61
CA ILE A 314 -4.76 5.08 0.88
C ILE A 314 -4.56 6.40 0.14
N THR A 315 -3.93 7.38 0.78
CA THR A 315 -3.70 8.69 0.16
C THR A 315 -2.69 8.63 -0.98
N GLY A 316 -1.62 7.85 -0.85
CA GLY A 316 -0.66 7.61 -1.94
C GLY A 316 -1.29 6.89 -3.14
N VAL A 317 -2.17 5.92 -2.90
CA VAL A 317 -2.92 5.25 -3.98
C VAL A 317 -3.89 6.21 -4.66
N LEU A 318 -4.66 6.99 -3.88
CA LEU A 318 -5.61 7.97 -4.41
C LEU A 318 -4.92 9.08 -5.22
N GLN A 319 -3.75 9.55 -4.79
CA GLN A 319 -2.97 10.54 -5.55
C GLN A 319 -2.60 10.05 -6.95
N ALA A 320 -2.37 8.75 -7.12
CA ALA A 320 -2.04 8.16 -8.41
C ALA A 320 -3.23 8.09 -9.38
N GLU A 321 -4.47 8.25 -8.90
CA GLU A 321 -5.67 8.31 -9.74
C GLU A 321 -5.81 9.68 -10.44
N GLY A 322 -4.93 10.64 -10.14
CA GLY A 322 -4.84 11.94 -10.79
C GLY A 322 -5.40 13.08 -9.95
N PRO A 323 -5.30 14.33 -10.45
CA PRO A 323 -5.62 15.54 -9.68
C PRO A 323 -7.12 15.75 -9.44
N ASN A 324 -7.98 15.13 -10.26
CA ASN A 324 -9.43 15.33 -10.23
C ASN A 324 -10.11 14.31 -9.31
N LEU A 325 -9.80 14.35 -8.02
CA LEU A 325 -10.45 13.49 -7.04
C LEU A 325 -11.83 14.06 -6.63
N PRO A 326 -12.83 13.20 -6.42
CA PRO A 326 -14.13 13.61 -5.89
C PRO A 326 -14.01 13.89 -4.39
N VAL A 327 -15.08 14.42 -3.80
CA VAL A 327 -15.19 14.48 -2.33
C VAL A 327 -15.12 13.06 -1.78
N LEU A 328 -14.13 12.84 -0.93
CA LEU A 328 -13.90 11.56 -0.27
C LEU A 328 -14.86 11.43 0.90
N SER A 329 -15.41 10.25 1.12
CA SER A 329 -16.38 10.01 2.19
C SER A 329 -16.25 8.60 2.77
N THR A 330 -16.49 8.47 4.07
CA THR A 330 -16.66 7.18 4.74
C THR A 330 -17.54 7.32 5.98
N SER A 331 -18.04 6.20 6.50
CA SER A 331 -18.81 6.13 7.73
C SER A 331 -18.17 5.18 8.73
N SER A 332 -18.40 5.41 10.02
CA SER A 332 -17.81 4.62 11.09
C SER A 332 -18.85 4.07 12.06
N PRO A 333 -18.92 2.74 12.26
CA PRO A 333 -19.82 2.14 13.25
C PRO A 333 -19.45 2.50 14.69
N THR A 334 -18.17 2.78 14.99
CA THR A 334 -17.75 3.21 16.35
C THR A 334 -18.17 4.65 16.67
N ALA A 335 -18.64 5.40 15.67
CA ALA A 335 -19.26 6.70 15.83
C ALA A 335 -20.76 6.68 15.47
N GLY A 336 -21.45 5.56 15.76
CA GLY A 336 -22.91 5.46 15.55
C GLY A 336 -23.34 5.56 14.08
N GLY A 337 -22.47 5.23 13.14
CA GLY A 337 -22.74 5.36 11.70
C GLY A 337 -22.57 6.77 11.15
N ALA A 338 -21.98 7.70 11.92
CA ALA A 338 -21.64 9.03 11.44
C ALA A 338 -20.84 8.94 10.13
N THR A 339 -21.06 9.91 9.23
CA THR A 339 -20.37 10.02 7.95
C THR A 339 -19.50 11.27 7.94
N ARG A 340 -18.25 11.14 7.50
CA ARG A 340 -17.30 12.25 7.37
C ARG A 340 -16.83 12.38 5.93
N LYS A 341 -16.50 13.61 5.53
CA LYS A 341 -16.17 13.99 4.15
C LYS A 341 -14.94 14.88 4.10
N TRP A 342 -14.12 14.71 3.06
CA TRP A 342 -12.89 15.48 2.84
C TRP A 342 -12.77 15.90 1.38
N LYS A 343 -12.26 17.11 1.14
CA LYS A 343 -12.06 17.64 -0.21
C LYS A 343 -10.73 17.19 -0.80
N THR A 344 -9.76 16.91 0.05
CA THR A 344 -8.41 16.51 -0.38
C THR A 344 -7.93 15.29 0.39
N VAL A 345 -6.99 14.55 -0.22
CA VAL A 345 -6.29 13.45 0.43
C VAL A 345 -5.49 13.93 1.66
N ASP A 346 -4.99 15.17 1.66
CA ASP A 346 -4.23 15.71 2.79
C ASP A 346 -5.13 16.03 3.99
N GLU A 347 -6.36 16.51 3.76
CA GLU A 347 -7.37 16.67 4.81
C GLU A 347 -7.70 15.31 5.47
N LEU A 348 -7.94 14.28 4.66
CA LEU A 348 -8.17 12.91 5.13
C LEU A 348 -6.97 12.37 5.93
N ALA A 349 -5.76 12.47 5.38
CA ALA A 349 -4.53 11.99 6.01
C ALA A 349 -4.26 12.64 7.36
N ARG A 350 -4.46 13.97 7.42
CA ARG A 350 -4.31 14.76 8.64
C ARG A 350 -5.31 14.31 9.70
N GLU A 351 -6.58 14.17 9.34
CA GLU A 351 -7.62 13.78 10.30
C GLU A 351 -7.39 12.39 10.88
N ILE A 352 -7.09 11.39 10.04
CA ILE A 352 -6.79 10.02 10.51
C ILE A 352 -5.60 10.05 11.48
N SER A 353 -4.56 10.82 11.16
CA SER A 353 -3.34 10.85 11.98
C SER A 353 -3.55 11.54 13.33
N VAL A 354 -4.17 12.73 13.34
CA VAL A 354 -4.44 13.43 14.62
C VAL A 354 -5.43 12.67 15.49
N SER A 355 -6.32 11.85 14.91
CA SER A 355 -7.28 11.05 15.68
C SER A 355 -6.59 10.16 16.73
N ARG A 356 -5.36 9.71 16.46
CA ARG A 356 -4.63 8.79 17.35
C ARG A 356 -4.07 9.49 18.59
N ILE A 357 -3.80 10.79 18.46
CA ILE A 357 -3.35 11.67 19.55
C ILE A 357 -4.55 12.04 20.41
N TYR A 358 -5.67 12.44 19.78
CA TYR A 358 -6.92 12.72 20.48
C TYR A 358 -7.46 11.50 21.25
N ALA A 359 -7.23 10.29 20.70
CA ALA A 359 -7.53 9.02 21.35
C ALA A 359 -6.59 8.69 22.52
N GLY A 360 -5.43 9.34 22.64
CA GLY A 360 -4.45 9.11 23.70
C GLY A 360 -3.59 7.86 23.51
N ILE A 361 -3.40 7.38 22.28
CA ILE A 361 -2.76 6.08 22.03
C ILE A 361 -1.52 6.15 21.15
N HIS A 362 -1.22 7.31 20.57
CA HIS A 362 -0.01 7.56 19.78
C HIS A 362 0.57 8.95 20.00
N PHE A 363 1.89 9.05 19.88
CA PHE A 363 2.64 10.33 19.87
C PHE A 363 2.68 10.95 18.48
N ARG A 364 2.89 12.28 18.39
CA ARG A 364 2.97 13.03 17.13
C ARG A 364 3.94 12.41 16.14
N THR A 365 5.18 12.15 16.56
CA THR A 365 6.22 11.56 15.71
C THR A 365 5.79 10.21 15.13
N ALA A 366 5.11 9.36 15.90
CA ALA A 366 4.62 8.06 15.42
C ALA A 366 3.58 8.20 14.30
N THR A 367 2.75 9.25 14.35
CA THR A 367 1.73 9.51 13.33
C THR A 367 2.31 10.12 12.06
N GLU A 368 3.25 11.06 12.19
CA GLU A 368 3.89 11.72 11.03
C GLU A 368 4.78 10.75 10.26
N VAL A 369 5.63 10.01 10.98
CA VAL A 369 6.49 8.98 10.38
C VAL A 369 5.63 7.87 9.76
N GLY A 370 4.54 7.47 10.44
CA GLY A 370 3.60 6.50 9.91
C GLY A 370 3.00 6.93 8.57
N LEU A 371 2.59 8.20 8.44
CA LEU A 371 2.09 8.75 7.18
C LEU A 371 3.13 8.68 6.04
N VAL A 372 4.37 9.07 6.32
CA VAL A 372 5.46 9.03 5.32
C VAL A 372 5.71 7.60 4.86
N MET A 373 5.85 6.67 5.81
CA MET A 373 6.04 5.25 5.53
C MET A 373 4.87 4.69 4.71
N GLY A 374 3.63 5.03 5.07
CA GLY A 374 2.45 4.61 4.32
C GLY A 374 2.43 5.12 2.89
N LYS A 375 2.79 6.39 2.67
CA LYS A 375 2.87 6.98 1.32
C LYS A 375 3.89 6.24 0.45
N GLN A 376 5.07 5.93 0.99
CA GLN A 376 6.09 5.15 0.28
C GLN A 376 5.57 3.76 -0.14
N ILE A 377 4.86 3.06 0.76
CA ILE A 377 4.26 1.75 0.49
C ILE A 377 3.18 1.85 -0.58
N GLY A 378 2.29 2.86 -0.49
CA GLY A 378 1.24 3.11 -1.48
C GLY A 378 1.82 3.39 -2.87
N SER A 379 2.79 4.32 -2.96
CA SER A 379 3.47 4.66 -4.22
C SER A 379 4.21 3.46 -4.82
N GLN A 380 4.85 2.62 -3.99
CA GLN A 380 5.47 1.38 -4.44
C GLN A 380 4.45 0.43 -5.07
N ALA A 381 3.32 0.17 -4.43
CA ALA A 381 2.30 -0.71 -4.98
C ALA A 381 1.73 -0.16 -6.31
N VAL A 382 1.45 1.13 -6.39
CA VAL A 382 1.02 1.79 -7.63
C VAL A 382 2.04 1.59 -8.76
N ALA A 383 3.32 1.85 -8.47
CA ALA A 383 4.38 1.73 -9.47
C ALA A 383 4.55 0.28 -9.95
N GLN A 384 4.47 -0.72 -9.08
CA GLN A 384 4.55 -2.13 -9.48
C GLN A 384 3.37 -2.53 -10.39
N PHE A 385 2.15 -2.12 -10.06
CA PHE A 385 0.99 -2.40 -10.90
C PHE A 385 1.01 -1.63 -12.23
N ALA A 386 1.61 -0.43 -12.28
CA ALA A 386 1.79 0.31 -13.52
C ALA A 386 2.80 -0.36 -14.47
N LEU A 387 3.68 -1.20 -13.93
CA LEU A 387 4.74 -1.88 -14.66
C LEU A 387 4.49 -3.37 -14.84
N ALA A 388 3.29 -3.88 -14.50
CA ALA A 388 2.94 -5.30 -14.65
C ALA A 388 3.16 -5.79 -16.10
N PRO A 389 3.86 -6.91 -16.34
CA PRO A 389 3.96 -7.49 -17.67
C PRO A 389 2.57 -7.86 -18.19
N ALA A 390 2.38 -7.81 -19.51
CA ALA A 390 1.12 -8.18 -20.13
C ALA A 390 0.87 -9.70 -20.07
N GLY A 391 -0.42 -10.09 -20.06
CA GLY A 391 -0.85 -11.48 -20.22
C GLY A 391 -0.63 -12.35 -18.98
N ASP A 392 -0.29 -13.61 -19.21
CA ASP A 392 -0.12 -14.67 -18.19
C ASP A 392 1.34 -14.89 -17.78
N ALA A 393 2.17 -13.85 -17.93
CA ALA A 393 3.57 -13.87 -17.58
C ALA A 393 3.75 -14.19 -16.09
N LYS A 394 4.54 -15.23 -15.80
CA LYS A 394 4.82 -15.69 -14.43
C LYS A 394 6.18 -15.22 -13.98
N LEU A 395 6.25 -14.71 -12.76
CA LEU A 395 7.52 -14.44 -12.09
C LEU A 395 8.29 -15.75 -11.96
N VAL A 396 9.40 -15.88 -12.68
CA VAL A 396 10.29 -17.04 -12.56
C VAL A 396 11.38 -16.79 -11.54
N GLU A 397 11.82 -15.54 -11.41
CA GLU A 397 12.94 -15.21 -10.55
C GLU A 397 12.97 -13.74 -10.15
N ARG A 398 13.53 -13.46 -8.97
CA ARG A 398 13.98 -12.14 -8.56
C ARG A 398 15.49 -12.15 -8.37
N VAL A 399 16.18 -11.20 -9.00
CA VAL A 399 17.62 -10.98 -8.80
C VAL A 399 17.88 -9.56 -8.32
N ALA A 400 18.62 -9.42 -7.22
CA ALA A 400 19.06 -8.11 -6.74
C ALA A 400 20.28 -7.66 -7.52
N ALA A 401 20.51 -6.35 -7.62
CA ALA A 401 21.64 -5.78 -8.33
C ALA A 401 22.31 -4.67 -7.51
N ARG A 402 23.63 -4.64 -7.55
CA ARG A 402 24.46 -3.58 -6.96
C ARG A 402 25.52 -3.17 -7.95
N GLY A 403 25.64 -1.89 -8.22
CA GLY A 403 26.55 -1.40 -9.24
C GLY A 403 26.52 0.11 -9.41
N VAL A 404 26.83 0.55 -10.63
CA VAL A 404 26.87 1.97 -11.01
C VAL A 404 26.11 2.24 -12.30
N GLN A 405 25.51 3.42 -12.40
CA GLN A 405 25.10 4.01 -13.66
C GLN A 405 26.25 4.88 -14.17
N VAL A 406 26.77 4.56 -15.35
CA VAL A 406 27.89 5.31 -15.95
C VAL A 406 27.33 6.47 -16.77
N TYR A 407 27.78 7.67 -16.46
CA TYR A 407 27.45 8.91 -17.17
C TYR A 407 28.69 9.48 -17.85
N GLU A 408 28.48 10.18 -18.97
CA GLU A 408 29.50 10.95 -19.67
C GLU A 408 29.00 12.37 -19.89
N CYS A 409 29.80 13.36 -19.57
CA CYS A 409 29.49 14.75 -19.84
C CYS A 409 29.71 14.99 -21.35
N ARG A 410 28.63 15.26 -22.09
CA ARG A 410 28.67 15.45 -23.55
C ARG A 410 28.26 16.87 -23.91
N ALA A 411 28.86 17.41 -24.97
CA ALA A 411 28.47 18.70 -25.49
C ALA A 411 27.00 18.68 -25.92
N ASP A 412 26.24 19.67 -25.47
CA ASP A 412 24.85 19.88 -25.85
C ASP A 412 24.60 21.39 -25.97
N LYS A 413 24.33 21.85 -27.20
CA LYS A 413 24.08 23.26 -27.48
C LYS A 413 22.76 23.77 -26.89
N ALA A 414 21.82 22.87 -26.58
CA ALA A 414 20.55 23.22 -25.94
C ALA A 414 20.68 23.34 -24.41
N ALA A 415 21.69 22.71 -23.81
CA ALA A 415 21.92 22.80 -22.37
C ALA A 415 22.42 24.21 -21.98
N PRO A 416 21.91 24.83 -20.89
CA PRO A 416 22.35 26.15 -20.43
C PRO A 416 23.85 26.27 -20.17
N THR A 417 24.51 25.15 -19.87
CA THR A 417 25.95 25.05 -19.60
C THR A 417 26.78 24.71 -20.84
N GLY A 418 26.12 24.46 -21.99
CA GLY A 418 26.73 23.98 -23.22
C GLY A 418 27.11 22.49 -23.22
N ALA A 419 26.79 21.75 -22.15
CA ALA A 419 27.02 20.32 -22.00
C ALA A 419 26.02 19.69 -21.01
N GLN A 420 25.81 18.39 -21.07
CA GLN A 420 24.98 17.67 -20.10
C GLN A 420 25.52 16.27 -19.80
N TRP A 421 25.22 15.75 -18.61
CA TRP A 421 25.48 14.35 -18.28
C TRP A 421 24.54 13.46 -19.08
N VAL A 422 25.12 12.55 -19.87
CA VAL A 422 24.40 11.58 -20.69
C VAL A 422 24.64 10.19 -20.12
N PHE A 423 23.56 9.44 -19.90
CA PHE A 423 23.65 8.04 -19.48
C PHE A 423 24.30 7.19 -20.58
N VAL A 424 25.33 6.42 -20.22
CA VAL A 424 26.08 5.55 -21.14
C VAL A 424 25.64 4.10 -20.99
N ALA A 425 25.77 3.53 -19.78
CA ALA A 425 25.47 2.13 -19.53
C ALA A 425 25.35 1.84 -18.03
N PRO A 426 24.61 0.78 -17.64
CA PRO A 426 24.73 0.21 -16.31
C PRO A 426 25.99 -0.65 -16.22
N GLN A 427 26.54 -0.81 -15.02
CA GLN A 427 27.53 -1.82 -14.66
C GLN A 427 27.18 -2.36 -13.27
N ALA A 428 26.64 -3.57 -13.18
CA ALA A 428 26.22 -4.15 -11.91
C ALA A 428 26.47 -5.65 -11.82
N GLU A 429 26.73 -6.10 -10.60
CA GLU A 429 26.70 -7.51 -10.21
C GLU A 429 25.27 -7.89 -9.80
N LEU A 430 24.84 -9.09 -10.19
CA LEU A 430 23.53 -9.65 -9.85
C LEU A 430 23.67 -10.66 -8.72
N PHE A 431 22.68 -10.70 -7.84
CA PHE A 431 22.61 -11.58 -6.68
C PHE A 431 21.29 -12.34 -6.67
N ASP A 432 21.33 -13.63 -6.36
CA ASP A 432 20.12 -14.45 -6.22
C ASP A 432 19.36 -14.16 -4.91
N GLY A 433 18.26 -14.87 -4.69
CA GLY A 433 17.43 -14.73 -3.49
C GLY A 433 18.12 -15.06 -2.16
N GLN A 434 19.32 -15.67 -2.20
CA GLN A 434 20.16 -15.93 -1.03
C GLN A 434 21.27 -14.87 -0.85
N GLY A 435 21.35 -13.90 -1.77
CA GLY A 435 22.37 -12.86 -1.78
C GLY A 435 23.71 -13.34 -2.36
N LYS A 436 23.75 -14.49 -3.04
CA LYS A 436 24.96 -14.99 -3.69
C LYS A 436 25.09 -14.41 -5.10
N PRO A 437 26.31 -14.04 -5.56
CA PRO A 437 26.53 -13.64 -6.94
C PRO A 437 25.94 -14.65 -7.94
N SER A 438 25.12 -14.15 -8.86
CA SER A 438 24.37 -14.95 -9.83
C SER A 438 24.58 -14.54 -11.29
N GLY A 439 25.19 -13.38 -11.54
CA GLY A 439 25.40 -12.87 -12.89
C GLY A 439 25.84 -11.41 -12.93
N THR A 440 25.74 -10.80 -14.10
CA THR A 440 26.07 -9.39 -14.33
C THR A 440 25.04 -8.68 -15.19
N HIS A 441 24.96 -7.36 -15.05
CA HIS A 441 24.13 -6.47 -15.85
C HIS A 441 24.96 -5.32 -16.41
N TYR A 442 24.91 -5.13 -17.74
CA TYR A 442 25.79 -4.21 -18.45
C TYR A 442 25.15 -3.60 -19.70
N ALA A 443 25.93 -2.79 -20.45
CA ALA A 443 25.50 -2.10 -21.68
C ALA A 443 24.75 -3.03 -22.65
N GLY A 444 23.69 -2.54 -23.31
CA GLY A 444 22.82 -3.36 -24.17
C GLY A 444 21.33 -3.00 -24.05
N PRO A 445 20.75 -2.90 -22.85
CA PRO A 445 21.19 -3.52 -21.60
C PRO A 445 21.10 -5.05 -21.64
N HIS A 446 22.13 -5.73 -21.12
CA HIS A 446 22.19 -7.19 -20.99
C HIS A 446 22.07 -7.64 -19.54
N TRP A 447 21.47 -8.81 -19.32
CA TRP A 447 21.57 -9.59 -18.09
C TRP A 447 22.15 -10.95 -18.45
N GLU A 448 23.23 -11.33 -17.80
CA GLU A 448 23.96 -12.57 -18.08
C GLU A 448 24.14 -13.35 -16.78
N ALA A 449 23.61 -14.57 -16.74
CA ALA A 449 23.75 -15.46 -15.60
C ALA A 449 25.10 -16.20 -15.62
N ALA A 450 25.49 -16.76 -14.48
CA ALA A 450 26.73 -17.53 -14.35
C ALA A 450 26.81 -18.79 -15.25
N ASP A 451 25.67 -19.29 -15.75
CA ASP A 451 25.61 -20.40 -16.71
C ASP A 451 25.80 -19.97 -18.18
N GLY A 452 26.05 -18.67 -18.43
CA GLY A 452 26.22 -18.09 -19.77
C GLY A 452 24.91 -17.79 -20.50
N SER A 453 23.75 -18.09 -19.92
CA SER A 453 22.47 -17.65 -20.47
C SER A 453 22.34 -16.13 -20.34
N LYS A 454 21.82 -15.50 -21.39
CA LYS A 454 21.85 -14.04 -21.54
C LYS A 454 20.61 -13.51 -22.22
N ILE A 455 20.09 -12.41 -21.69
CA ILE A 455 18.94 -11.69 -22.25
C ILE A 455 19.32 -10.24 -22.53
N VAL A 456 18.68 -9.66 -23.55
CA VAL A 456 18.72 -8.23 -23.86
C VAL A 456 17.34 -7.63 -23.61
N GLY A 457 17.30 -6.44 -22.99
CA GLY A 457 16.05 -5.76 -22.64
C GLY A 457 15.75 -4.53 -23.49
N LYS A 458 14.48 -4.28 -23.78
CA LYS A 458 13.98 -3.03 -24.38
C LYS A 458 12.92 -2.43 -23.47
N VAL A 459 13.04 -1.13 -23.16
CA VAL A 459 12.09 -0.45 -22.28
C VAL A 459 10.73 -0.32 -22.96
N GLU A 460 9.69 -0.78 -22.27
CA GLU A 460 8.29 -0.70 -22.72
C GLU A 460 7.50 0.32 -21.90
N ALA A 461 7.75 0.38 -20.58
CA ALA A 461 7.13 1.37 -19.70
C ALA A 461 8.08 1.86 -18.61
N ARG A 462 7.77 3.01 -18.05
CA ARG A 462 8.53 3.66 -16.98
C ARG A 462 7.59 4.17 -15.90
N ALA A 463 8.03 4.10 -14.65
CA ALA A 463 7.38 4.74 -13.51
C ALA A 463 8.44 5.40 -12.63
N GLU A 464 8.11 6.54 -12.03
CA GLU A 464 8.98 7.17 -11.06
C GLU A 464 9.21 6.24 -9.86
N ALA A 465 10.45 6.24 -9.35
CA ALA A 465 10.78 5.45 -8.18
C ALA A 465 10.15 6.08 -6.92
N PRO A 466 9.55 5.30 -6.01
CA PRO A 466 9.05 5.82 -4.74
C PRO A 466 10.14 6.43 -3.85
N GLN A 467 11.40 6.02 -4.05
CA GLN A 467 12.54 6.56 -3.35
C GLN A 467 13.09 7.79 -4.09
N GLU A 468 13.14 8.92 -3.38
CA GLU A 468 13.75 10.15 -3.90
C GLU A 468 15.22 9.93 -4.28
N GLY A 469 15.65 10.54 -5.38
CA GLY A 469 17.03 10.43 -5.85
C GLY A 469 17.37 9.10 -6.53
N ALA A 470 16.40 8.21 -6.73
CA ALA A 470 16.60 6.92 -7.40
C ALA A 470 16.23 6.97 -8.89
N ILE A 471 16.91 6.16 -9.70
CA ILE A 471 16.54 5.98 -11.12
C ILE A 471 15.13 5.40 -11.26
N PRO A 472 14.39 5.72 -12.34
CA PRO A 472 13.03 5.22 -12.55
C PRO A 472 12.92 3.70 -12.56
N TRP A 473 11.76 3.19 -12.16
CA TRP A 473 11.39 1.81 -12.36
C TRP A 473 10.99 1.58 -13.82
N LEU A 474 11.23 0.38 -14.32
CA LEU A 474 11.04 0.04 -15.74
C LEU A 474 10.28 -1.27 -15.88
N LEU A 475 9.43 -1.35 -16.90
CA LEU A 475 9.06 -2.61 -17.53
C LEU A 475 9.85 -2.71 -18.83
N LEU A 476 10.48 -3.85 -19.04
CA LEU A 476 11.21 -4.16 -20.26
C LEU A 476 10.69 -5.44 -20.89
N SER A 477 10.56 -5.47 -22.21
CA SER A 477 10.52 -6.72 -22.97
C SER A 477 11.93 -7.30 -23.02
N ALA A 478 12.03 -8.63 -22.97
CA ALA A 478 13.30 -9.34 -22.97
C ALA A 478 13.37 -10.38 -24.08
N ARG A 479 14.55 -10.53 -24.68
CA ARG A 479 14.85 -11.57 -25.67
C ARG A 479 16.12 -12.30 -25.29
N SER A 480 16.06 -13.64 -25.28
CA SER A 480 17.26 -14.46 -25.12
C SER A 480 18.21 -14.28 -26.31
N VAL A 481 19.48 -14.06 -26.02
CA VAL A 481 20.57 -13.87 -27.00
C VAL A 481 21.82 -14.68 -26.64
N GLY A 482 21.75 -15.55 -25.61
CA GLY A 482 22.82 -16.43 -25.16
C GLY A 482 22.50 -17.91 -25.33
N GLY A 483 23.30 -18.76 -24.67
CA GLY A 483 23.05 -20.20 -24.60
C GLY A 483 21.75 -20.54 -23.85
N THR A 484 21.29 -21.78 -24.00
CA THR A 484 20.18 -22.31 -23.19
C THR A 484 20.58 -22.32 -21.71
N GLY A 485 19.68 -21.90 -20.82
CA GLY A 485 19.95 -21.83 -19.38
C GLY A 485 18.92 -21.01 -18.64
N ARG A 486 19.29 -20.51 -17.46
CA ARG A 486 18.44 -19.82 -16.49
C ARG A 486 17.58 -18.71 -17.09
N TYR A 487 18.13 -17.91 -18.01
CA TYR A 487 17.42 -16.77 -18.61
C TYR A 487 16.77 -17.08 -19.96
N ALA A 488 16.83 -18.31 -20.45
CA ALA A 488 16.37 -18.64 -21.81
C ALA A 488 14.87 -18.44 -22.03
N SER A 489 14.04 -18.61 -20.99
CA SER A 489 12.57 -18.46 -21.06
C SER A 489 12.08 -17.05 -20.69
N VAL A 490 12.98 -16.14 -20.29
CA VAL A 490 12.58 -14.81 -19.81
C VAL A 490 12.12 -13.93 -20.98
N THR A 491 10.89 -13.44 -20.90
CA THR A 491 10.25 -12.60 -21.91
C THR A 491 10.01 -11.18 -21.45
N SER A 492 10.07 -10.91 -20.14
CA SER A 492 9.92 -9.56 -19.59
C SER A 492 10.69 -9.39 -18.28
N ILE A 493 11.08 -8.15 -17.99
CA ILE A 493 11.83 -7.76 -16.80
C ILE A 493 11.15 -6.54 -16.19
N GLN A 494 10.84 -6.57 -14.90
CA GLN A 494 10.60 -5.35 -14.14
C GLN A 494 11.86 -4.95 -13.37
N ARG A 495 12.30 -3.70 -13.52
CA ARG A 495 13.26 -3.08 -12.61
C ARG A 495 12.50 -2.30 -11.55
N VAL A 496 12.61 -2.72 -10.30
CA VAL A 496 11.93 -2.12 -9.14
C VAL A 496 12.90 -1.93 -7.97
N ASN A 497 12.43 -1.33 -6.88
CA ASN A 497 13.21 -1.08 -5.65
C ASN A 497 14.59 -0.44 -5.91
N THR A 498 14.63 0.51 -6.83
CA THR A 498 15.85 1.25 -7.16
C THR A 498 16.25 2.20 -6.04
N THR A 499 17.56 2.31 -5.79
CA THR A 499 18.16 3.36 -4.94
C THR A 499 19.29 4.03 -5.71
N GLY A 500 19.43 5.36 -5.63
CA GLY A 500 20.49 6.10 -6.31
C GLY A 500 20.49 5.98 -7.84
N GLY A 501 21.65 6.25 -8.43
CA GLY A 501 21.93 6.10 -9.86
C GLY A 501 21.47 7.25 -10.77
N LEU A 502 20.86 8.32 -10.25
CA LEU A 502 20.57 9.51 -11.06
C LEU A 502 21.88 10.17 -11.54
N ALA A 503 21.78 11.04 -12.55
CA ALA A 503 22.94 11.76 -13.07
C ALA A 503 23.67 12.53 -11.94
N PRO A 504 25.01 12.70 -12.04
CA PRO A 504 25.77 13.41 -11.03
C PRO A 504 25.23 14.82 -10.76
N THR A 505 25.21 15.23 -9.50
CA THR A 505 24.82 16.59 -9.10
C THR A 505 25.90 17.63 -9.44
N GLN A 506 27.14 17.19 -9.67
CA GLN A 506 28.20 18.05 -10.17
C GLN A 506 27.81 18.61 -11.55
N ARG A 507 27.99 19.93 -11.73
CA ARG A 507 27.70 20.60 -12.99
C ARG A 507 28.55 20.03 -14.13
N CYS A 508 27.89 19.61 -15.21
CA CYS A 508 28.53 19.32 -16.50
C CYS A 508 28.52 20.59 -17.36
N ASP A 509 29.71 21.05 -17.76
CA ASP A 509 29.92 22.20 -18.64
C ASP A 509 30.95 21.87 -19.74
N LYS A 510 31.26 22.84 -20.60
CA LYS A 510 32.20 22.65 -21.72
C LYS A 510 33.58 22.15 -21.29
N GLY A 511 34.06 22.51 -20.10
CA GLY A 511 35.36 22.07 -19.58
C GLY A 511 35.35 20.62 -19.10
N MET A 512 34.17 20.06 -18.85
CA MET A 512 33.96 18.69 -18.38
C MET A 512 33.64 17.71 -19.53
N VAL A 513 33.50 18.18 -20.77
CA VAL A 513 33.15 17.32 -21.92
C VAL A 513 34.15 16.17 -22.07
N GLY A 514 33.63 14.95 -22.21
CA GLY A 514 34.40 13.70 -22.28
C GLY A 514 34.75 13.08 -20.93
N LYS A 515 34.50 13.78 -19.81
CA LYS A 515 34.63 13.18 -18.47
C LYS A 515 33.49 12.20 -18.22
N THR A 516 33.80 11.11 -17.51
CA THR A 516 32.82 10.13 -17.06
C THR A 516 32.68 10.14 -15.55
N ASP A 517 31.51 9.74 -15.08
CA ASP A 517 31.22 9.52 -13.66
C ASP A 517 30.43 8.22 -13.48
N LYS A 518 30.58 7.60 -12.31
CA LYS A 518 29.98 6.32 -11.95
C LYS A 518 29.13 6.52 -10.70
N VAL A 519 27.82 6.66 -10.89
CA VAL A 519 26.89 6.91 -9.78
C VAL A 519 26.39 5.59 -9.22
N PRO A 520 26.63 5.28 -7.92
CA PRO A 520 26.17 4.04 -7.31
C PRO A 520 24.65 3.88 -7.38
N TYR A 521 24.20 2.64 -7.61
CA TYR A 521 22.78 2.28 -7.55
C TYR A 521 22.58 0.83 -7.08
N THR A 522 21.38 0.57 -6.56
CA THR A 522 20.86 -0.79 -6.39
C THR A 522 19.52 -0.94 -7.10
N ALA A 523 19.11 -2.16 -7.40
CA ALA A 523 17.79 -2.47 -7.93
C ALA A 523 17.41 -3.93 -7.64
N ASP A 524 16.12 -4.24 -7.71
CA ASP A 524 15.62 -5.60 -7.93
C ASP A 524 15.16 -5.75 -9.38
N TYR A 525 15.53 -6.85 -10.02
CA TYR A 525 15.00 -7.27 -11.31
C TYR A 525 14.09 -8.47 -11.12
N LEU A 526 12.81 -8.30 -11.42
CA LEU A 526 11.82 -9.36 -11.44
C LEU A 526 11.73 -9.90 -12.87
N LEU A 527 12.11 -11.17 -13.06
CA LEU A 527 12.19 -11.83 -14.35
C LEU A 527 10.92 -12.66 -14.56
N TYR A 528 10.27 -12.46 -15.70
CA TYR A 528 9.03 -13.14 -16.05
C TYR A 528 9.19 -13.97 -17.32
N ALA A 529 8.54 -15.14 -17.34
CA ALA A 529 8.41 -15.99 -18.51
C ALA A 529 6.94 -16.10 -18.90
N SER A 530 6.67 -16.19 -20.20
CA SER A 530 5.34 -16.58 -20.69
C SER A 530 5.04 -18.03 -20.28
N SER A 531 3.78 -18.30 -19.93
CA SER A 531 3.35 -19.63 -19.49
C SER A 531 3.37 -20.67 -20.61
#